data_AF-A0A9P9KK19-F1
#
_entry.id   AF-A0A9P9KK19-F1
#
_cell.length_a   1.000
_cell.length_b   1.000
_cell.length_c   1.000
_cell.angle_alpha   90.00
_cell.angle_beta   90.00
_cell.angle_gamma   90.00
#
_symmetry.space_group_name_H-M   'P 1'
#
loop_
_entity.id
_entity.type
_entity.pdbx_description
1 polymer ?
#
loop_
_entity_poly.entity_id
_entity_poly.type
_entity_poly.pdbx_seq_one_letter_code
_entity_poly.pdbx_strand_id
1 'polypeptide(L)'
;MAETFGASRYGPAADSRALTHSKLTPVGTGLRKKFAWALYDSKNLDKLIGDTTGLVGDLENLYSVEMQRRRLVGLEMKGIGDELSLLALQDAASGTDGLLAEAVADKMEAIASRNEAKDILAEETARVRVGNEWSESVLSRGVPVMDKTENKAGDITAHDRSAVHIRTSFGGRSIFD
;
A
#
# COMPACT_ATOMS: atom_id res chain seq x y z
N MET A 1 3.24 72.07 -14.75
CA MET A 1 3.51 71.43 -13.45
C MET A 1 2.35 70.53 -13.11
N ALA A 2 2.64 69.34 -12.60
CA ALA A 2 1.80 68.15 -12.62
C ALA A 2 1.07 67.92 -11.29
N GLU A 3 -0.13 67.33 -11.39
CA GLU A 3 -0.89 66.51 -10.41
C GLU A 3 -2.04 65.89 -11.25
N THR A 4 -2.25 64.60 -11.52
CA THR A 4 -2.23 63.28 -10.87
C THR A 4 -3.45 62.90 -10.02
N PHE A 5 -4.15 61.87 -10.52
CA PHE A 5 -5.04 60.87 -9.89
C PHE A 5 -6.53 61.18 -9.65
N GLY A 6 -7.35 60.59 -10.51
CA GLY A 6 -8.73 60.20 -10.23
C GLY A 6 -9.17 59.12 -11.21
N ALA A 7 -8.90 57.84 -10.92
CA ALA A 7 -9.36 56.72 -11.74
C ALA A 7 -10.08 55.67 -10.90
N SER A 8 -11.39 55.64 -11.14
CA SER A 8 -12.38 54.63 -10.84
C SER A 8 -11.85 53.19 -11.00
N ARG A 9 -12.12 52.34 -10.02
CA ARG A 9 -11.89 50.89 -10.10
C ARG A 9 -13.21 50.19 -10.39
N TYR A 10 -13.34 49.64 -11.60
CA TYR A 10 -14.21 48.51 -11.86
C TYR A 10 -13.46 47.44 -12.65
N GLY A 11 -13.40 46.23 -12.05
CA GLY A 11 -13.29 44.93 -12.72
C GLY A 11 -11.95 44.19 -12.59
N PRO A 12 -11.91 42.84 -12.72
CA PRO A 12 -13.02 41.88 -12.81
C PRO A 12 -12.96 40.76 -11.74
N ALA A 13 -14.07 40.02 -11.63
CA ALA A 13 -14.20 38.80 -10.83
C ALA A 13 -13.23 37.72 -11.31
N ALA A 14 -12.38 37.22 -10.41
CA ALA A 14 -11.50 36.10 -10.68
C ALA A 14 -12.24 34.77 -10.45
N ASP A 15 -12.62 34.21 -11.59
CA ASP A 15 -12.77 32.80 -11.96
C ASP A 15 -12.57 31.74 -10.85
N SER A 16 -13.65 31.05 -10.54
CA SER A 16 -13.70 29.88 -9.67
C SER A 16 -13.33 28.61 -10.45
N ARG A 17 -12.05 28.38 -10.71
CA ARG A 17 -11.54 27.07 -11.12
C ARG A 17 -10.02 27.00 -11.02
N ALA A 18 -9.56 25.85 -10.53
CA ALA A 18 -8.17 25.44 -10.35
C ALA A 18 -7.53 25.82 -9.02
N LEU A 19 -7.72 24.98 -7.99
CA LEU A 19 -6.60 24.59 -7.14
C LEU A 19 -6.66 23.09 -6.85
N THR A 20 -5.80 22.42 -7.60
CA THR A 20 -5.42 21.01 -7.56
C THR A 20 -4.78 20.63 -6.22
N HIS A 21 -5.19 19.47 -5.67
CA HIS A 21 -4.45 18.56 -4.79
C HIS A 21 -3.19 19.14 -4.10
N SER A 22 -3.38 19.80 -2.95
CA SER A 22 -2.26 20.05 -2.04
C SER A 22 -1.91 18.75 -1.31
N LYS A 23 -0.72 18.21 -1.58
CA LYS A 23 -0.02 17.35 -0.62
C LYS A 23 -0.10 18.03 0.75
N LEU A 24 -0.46 17.29 1.80
CA LEU A 24 -0.33 17.76 3.19
C LEU A 24 1.16 17.85 3.53
N THR A 25 1.84 18.86 3.01
CA THR A 25 3.16 19.28 3.47
C THR A 25 2.99 20.08 4.76
N PRO A 26 3.88 19.94 5.76
CA PRO A 26 3.93 20.86 6.89
C PRO A 26 3.88 22.30 6.37
N VAL A 27 2.90 23.08 6.82
CA VAL A 27 2.80 24.51 6.48
C VAL A 27 4.13 25.16 6.84
N GLY A 28 4.74 25.87 5.89
CA GLY A 28 6.07 26.49 6.05
C GLY A 28 6.21 27.14 7.42
N THR A 29 7.01 26.54 8.28
CA THR A 29 6.95 26.81 9.70
C THR A 29 7.62 28.14 10.02
N GLY A 30 6.87 29.13 10.51
CA GLY A 30 7.41 30.27 11.26
C GLY A 30 7.91 29.89 12.67
N LEU A 31 8.02 28.59 12.95
CA LEU A 31 8.47 28.04 14.22
C LEU A 31 10.00 28.06 14.29
N ARG A 32 10.53 28.38 15.48
CA ARG A 32 11.98 28.36 15.74
C ARG A 32 12.54 26.95 15.50
N LYS A 33 13.79 26.90 15.02
CA LYS A 33 14.50 25.64 14.78
C LYS A 33 14.55 24.80 16.06
N LYS A 34 14.11 23.54 15.97
CA LYS A 34 14.18 22.57 17.06
C LYS A 34 15.61 22.00 17.14
N PHE A 35 16.06 21.64 18.34
CA PHE A 35 17.33 20.95 18.55
C PHE A 35 17.15 19.44 18.43
N ALA A 36 18.16 18.75 17.89
CA ALA A 36 18.17 17.30 17.81
C ALA A 36 18.44 16.70 19.20
N TRP A 37 17.75 15.61 19.52
CA TRP A 37 17.89 14.85 20.76
C TRP A 37 17.64 13.37 20.46
N ALA A 38 18.10 12.49 21.36
CA ALA A 38 18.04 11.05 21.18
C ALA A 38 17.25 10.37 22.31
N LEU A 39 16.61 9.25 21.97
CA LEU A 39 15.86 8.41 22.89
C LEU A 39 16.64 7.11 23.09
N TYR A 40 17.14 6.88 24.30
CA TYR A 40 18.12 5.83 24.58
C TYR A 40 17.51 4.53 25.13
N ASP A 41 16.22 4.53 25.47
CA ASP A 41 15.53 3.38 26.06
C ASP A 41 14.27 3.08 25.26
N SER A 42 14.10 1.81 24.87
CA SER A 42 12.95 1.34 24.13
C SER A 42 11.65 1.58 24.91
N LYS A 43 11.68 1.48 26.25
CA LYS A 43 10.49 1.75 27.08
C LYS A 43 10.00 3.19 26.95
N ASN A 44 10.93 4.14 26.80
CA ASN A 44 10.56 5.53 26.61
C ASN A 44 10.01 5.77 25.20
N LEU A 45 10.47 5.01 24.20
CA LEU A 45 9.91 5.03 22.85
C LEU A 45 8.51 4.43 22.83
N ASP A 46 8.32 3.25 23.44
CA ASP A 46 7.03 2.57 23.53
C ASP A 46 6.00 3.45 24.23
N LYS A 47 6.40 4.11 25.33
CA LYS A 47 5.55 5.07 26.04
C LYS A 47 5.19 6.26 25.14
N LEU A 48 6.16 6.84 24.43
CA LEU A 48 5.91 7.98 23.55
C LEU A 48 4.94 7.61 22.41
N ILE A 49 5.10 6.42 21.82
CA ILE A 49 4.21 5.87 20.81
C ILE A 49 2.81 5.70 21.40
N GLY A 50 2.69 5.00 22.54
CA GLY A 50 1.41 4.75 23.20
C GLY A 50 0.66 6.03 23.58
N ASP A 51 1.35 7.00 24.20
CA ASP A 51 0.77 8.30 24.57
C ASP A 51 0.30 9.07 23.31
N THR A 52 1.09 9.04 22.23
CA THR A 52 0.73 9.72 20.98
C THR A 52 -0.47 9.06 20.30
N THR A 53 -0.48 7.72 20.22
CA THR A 53 -1.62 6.96 19.67
C THR A 53 -2.89 7.21 20.47
N GLY A 54 -2.80 7.24 21.80
CA GLY A 54 -3.93 7.57 22.66
C GLY A 54 -4.49 8.97 22.40
N LEU A 55 -3.62 9.99 22.34
CA LEU A 55 -4.03 11.37 22.05
C LEU A 55 -4.65 11.53 20.66
N VAL A 56 -4.11 10.82 19.66
CA VAL A 56 -4.67 10.82 18.30
C VAL A 56 -6.05 10.13 18.29
N GLY A 57 -6.19 9.01 18.99
CA GLY A 57 -7.49 8.34 19.16
C GLY A 57 -8.53 9.24 19.84
N ASP A 58 -8.14 9.97 20.90
CA ASP A 58 -9.01 10.95 21.56
C ASP A 58 -9.43 12.08 20.60
N LEU A 59 -8.48 12.58 19.79
CA LEU A 59 -8.78 13.59 18.78
C LEU A 59 -9.77 13.08 17.73
N GLU A 60 -9.64 11.83 17.32
CA GLU A 60 -10.54 11.19 16.36
C GLU A 60 -11.93 10.95 16.94
N ASN A 61 -12.04 10.67 18.23
CA ASN A 61 -13.32 10.56 18.90
C ASN A 61 -14.05 11.91 19.00
N LEU A 62 -13.30 13.01 19.06
CA LEU A 62 -13.86 14.36 19.11
C LEU A 62 -14.39 14.87 17.76
N TYR A 63 -13.87 14.35 16.64
CA TYR A 63 -14.22 14.80 15.29
C TYR A 63 -14.61 13.65 14.38
N SER A 64 -15.74 13.74 13.68
CA SER A 64 -16.14 12.73 12.68
C SER A 64 -15.27 12.80 11.42
N VAL A 65 -14.06 12.22 11.46
CA VAL A 65 -13.05 12.28 10.40
C VAL A 65 -12.74 10.93 9.75
N GLU A 66 -13.50 9.87 10.06
CA GLU A 66 -13.23 8.49 9.62
C GLU A 66 -13.07 8.37 8.09
N MET A 67 -13.99 8.96 7.32
CA MET A 67 -13.95 8.90 5.86
C MET A 67 -12.74 9.64 5.26
N GLN A 68 -12.36 10.76 5.86
CA GLN A 68 -11.20 11.56 5.46
C GLN A 68 -9.92 10.79 5.75
N ARG A 69 -9.84 10.11 6.90
CA ARG A 69 -8.70 9.27 7.27
C ARG A 69 -8.54 8.09 6.34
N ARG A 70 -9.60 7.32 6.08
CA ARG A 70 -9.55 6.21 5.09
C ARG A 70 -9.08 6.71 3.72
N ARG A 71 -9.55 7.88 3.28
CA ARG A 71 -9.10 8.48 2.03
C ARG A 71 -7.62 8.85 2.05
N LEU A 72 -7.10 9.40 3.16
CA LEU A 72 -5.69 9.77 3.31
C LEU A 72 -4.79 8.53 3.31
N VAL A 73 -5.13 7.52 4.12
CA VAL A 73 -4.42 6.23 4.14
C VAL A 73 -4.41 5.63 2.74
N GLY A 74 -5.56 5.63 2.04
CA GLY A 74 -5.62 5.15 0.65
C GLY A 74 -4.73 5.93 -0.33
N LEU A 75 -4.44 7.21 -0.07
CA LEU A 75 -3.49 8.00 -0.87
C LEU A 75 -2.04 7.69 -0.51
N GLU A 76 -1.72 7.53 0.77
CA GLU A 76 -0.39 7.15 1.26
C GLU A 76 0.01 5.77 0.74
N MET A 77 -0.94 4.83 0.79
CA MET A 77 -0.73 3.47 0.30
C MET A 77 -0.47 3.42 -1.20
N LYS A 78 -0.94 4.36 -2.04
CA LYS A 78 -0.69 4.31 -3.50
C LYS A 78 0.80 4.28 -3.86
N GLY A 79 1.66 4.88 -3.05
CA GLY A 79 3.11 4.96 -3.32
C GLY A 79 3.88 3.67 -3.03
N ILE A 80 3.32 2.73 -2.27
CA ILE A 80 4.05 1.56 -1.74
C ILE A 80 3.67 0.32 -2.55
N GLY A 81 4.56 -0.22 -3.36
CA GLY A 81 4.27 -1.38 -4.20
C GLY A 81 4.84 -2.69 -3.68
N ASP A 82 5.97 -2.66 -3.01
CA ASP A 82 6.74 -3.86 -2.71
C ASP A 82 6.22 -4.58 -1.46
N GLU A 83 6.18 -5.91 -1.55
CA GLU A 83 5.66 -6.79 -0.49
C GLU A 83 6.46 -6.69 0.81
N LEU A 84 7.79 -6.55 0.73
CA LEU A 84 8.64 -6.40 1.91
C LEU A 84 8.37 -5.09 2.68
N SER A 85 8.18 -3.96 1.98
CA SER A 85 7.78 -2.72 2.64
C SER A 85 6.36 -2.80 3.19
N LEU A 86 5.45 -3.53 2.53
CA LEU A 86 4.10 -3.75 3.06
C LEU A 86 4.12 -4.60 4.33
N LEU A 87 4.94 -5.66 4.40
CA LEU A 87 5.13 -6.45 5.62
C LEU A 87 5.72 -5.61 6.76
N ALA A 88 6.79 -4.85 6.49
CA ALA A 88 7.39 -3.97 7.49
C ALA A 88 6.39 -2.89 7.97
N LEU A 89 5.55 -2.39 7.07
CA LEU A 89 4.52 -1.41 7.41
C LEU A 89 3.37 -2.03 8.20
N GLN A 90 2.97 -3.27 7.89
CA GLN A 90 1.97 -4.01 8.66
C GLN A 90 2.44 -4.21 10.10
N ASP A 91 3.66 -4.68 10.30
CA ASP A 91 4.25 -4.89 11.62
C ASP A 91 4.35 -3.58 12.41
N ALA A 92 4.75 -2.49 11.75
CA ALA A 92 4.88 -1.18 12.38
C ALA A 92 3.52 -0.53 12.73
N ALA A 93 2.51 -0.72 11.87
CA ALA A 93 1.16 -0.21 12.07
C ALA A 93 0.36 -1.05 13.08
N SER A 94 0.76 -2.31 13.29
CA SER A 94 0.11 -3.22 14.23
C SER A 94 0.12 -2.64 15.64
N GLY A 95 -1.07 -2.47 16.21
CA GLY A 95 -1.26 -1.90 17.55
C GLY A 95 -1.08 -0.38 17.65
N THR A 96 -0.75 0.33 16.57
CA THR A 96 -0.57 1.79 16.57
C THR A 96 -1.54 2.52 15.63
N ASP A 97 -1.78 2.00 14.43
CA ASP A 97 -2.72 2.56 13.45
C ASP A 97 -3.51 1.46 12.75
N GLY A 98 -4.74 1.24 13.22
CA GLY A 98 -5.62 0.19 12.71
C GLY A 98 -6.09 0.41 11.27
N LEU A 99 -6.31 1.66 10.85
CA LEU A 99 -6.75 1.96 9.47
C LEU A 99 -5.61 1.74 8.49
N LEU A 100 -4.38 2.07 8.88
CA LEU A 100 -3.20 1.78 8.07
C LEU A 100 -2.95 0.27 7.98
N ALA A 101 -3.07 -0.46 9.09
CA ALA A 101 -2.92 -1.91 9.10
C ALA A 101 -3.96 -2.62 8.20
N GLU A 102 -5.22 -2.18 8.24
CA GLU A 102 -6.30 -2.66 7.34
C GLU A 102 -5.95 -2.38 5.88
N ALA A 103 -5.59 -1.14 5.55
CA ALA A 103 -5.25 -0.77 4.17
C ALA A 103 -4.00 -1.49 3.63
N VAL A 104 -3.05 -1.83 4.49
CA VAL A 104 -1.90 -2.67 4.14
C VAL A 104 -2.35 -4.09 3.85
N ALA A 105 -3.20 -4.68 4.69
CA ALA A 105 -3.73 -6.02 4.49
C ALA A 105 -4.51 -6.13 3.17
N ASP A 106 -5.42 -5.19 2.90
CA ASP A 106 -6.18 -5.11 1.64
C ASP A 106 -5.24 -4.99 0.43
N LYS A 107 -4.17 -4.20 0.58
CA LYS A 107 -3.20 -4.00 -0.49
C LYS A 107 -2.34 -5.24 -0.72
N MET A 108 -1.95 -5.94 0.34
CA MET A 108 -1.25 -7.22 0.25
C MET A 108 -2.12 -8.27 -0.44
N GLU A 109 -3.41 -8.34 -0.11
CA GLU A 109 -4.36 -9.22 -0.82
C GLU A 109 -4.49 -8.83 -2.30
N ALA A 110 -4.54 -7.53 -2.62
CA ALA A 110 -4.60 -7.05 -3.99
C ALA A 110 -3.30 -7.25 -4.80
N ILE A 111 -2.17 -7.50 -4.12
CA ILE A 111 -0.87 -7.82 -4.74
C ILE A 111 -0.64 -9.33 -4.75
N ALA A 112 -1.31 -10.08 -3.89
CA ALA A 112 -1.27 -11.53 -3.93
C ALA A 112 -1.86 -12.00 -5.26
N SER A 113 -0.99 -12.53 -6.12
CA SER A 113 -1.37 -13.28 -7.31
C SER A 113 -2.42 -14.34 -6.96
N ARG A 114 -3.52 -14.38 -7.69
CA ARG A 114 -4.65 -15.26 -7.38
C ARG A 114 -4.70 -16.41 -8.38
N ASN A 115 -4.48 -17.64 -7.91
CA ASN A 115 -4.52 -18.84 -8.75
C ASN A 115 -5.65 -19.76 -8.26
N GLU A 116 -6.64 -20.01 -9.10
CA GLU A 116 -7.84 -20.76 -8.75
C GLU A 116 -8.14 -21.87 -9.76
N ALA A 117 -8.64 -22.99 -9.26
CA ALA A 117 -9.21 -24.09 -10.03
C ALA A 117 -10.54 -24.49 -9.40
N LYS A 118 -11.58 -24.73 -10.21
CA LYS A 118 -12.92 -25.05 -9.69
C LYS A 118 -13.01 -26.51 -9.25
N ASP A 119 -12.80 -27.44 -10.16
CA ASP A 119 -12.78 -28.88 -9.89
C ASP A 119 -11.52 -29.48 -10.53
N ILE A 120 -10.73 -30.25 -9.78
CA ILE A 120 -9.54 -30.93 -10.33
C ILE A 120 -9.72 -32.43 -10.16
N LEU A 121 -9.79 -33.13 -11.28
CA LEU A 121 -9.76 -34.59 -11.37
C LEU A 121 -8.42 -35.00 -11.99
N ALA A 122 -7.51 -35.49 -11.16
CA ALA A 122 -6.24 -36.06 -11.59
C ALA A 122 -6.30 -37.58 -11.44
N GLU A 123 -6.13 -38.29 -12.53
CA GLU A 123 -6.16 -39.75 -12.59
C GLU A 123 -4.77 -40.32 -12.88
N GLU A 124 -4.53 -41.54 -12.39
CA GLU A 124 -3.30 -42.30 -12.57
C GLU A 124 -2.03 -41.57 -12.07
N THR A 125 -1.12 -41.16 -12.97
CA THR A 125 0.14 -40.48 -12.63
C THR A 125 0.08 -38.97 -12.88
N ALA A 126 -1.12 -38.42 -13.07
CA ALA A 126 -1.30 -37.03 -13.40
C ALA A 126 -0.92 -36.12 -12.21
N ARG A 127 -0.27 -35.00 -12.52
CA ARG A 127 0.25 -34.02 -11.55
C ARG A 127 -0.40 -32.68 -11.83
N VAL A 128 -1.19 -32.17 -10.90
CA VAL A 128 -1.76 -30.82 -11.02
C VAL A 128 -1.20 -29.95 -9.90
N ARG A 129 -0.71 -28.75 -10.25
CA ARG A 129 -0.30 -27.73 -9.28
C ARG A 129 -1.03 -26.41 -9.55
N VAL A 130 -1.33 -25.70 -8.47
CA VAL A 130 -1.94 -24.37 -8.49
C VAL A 130 -1.12 -23.48 -7.56
N GLY A 131 -0.67 -22.33 -8.07
CA GLY A 131 0.14 -21.38 -7.30
C GLY A 131 1.46 -21.00 -7.94
N ASN A 132 1.96 -19.83 -7.60
CA ASN A 132 3.15 -19.26 -8.22
C ASN A 132 4.43 -20.06 -7.90
N GLU A 133 5.39 -20.06 -8.84
CA GLU A 133 6.73 -20.60 -8.62
C GLU A 133 7.79 -19.57 -8.95
N TRP A 134 8.80 -19.52 -8.10
CA TRP A 134 9.99 -18.72 -8.29
C TRP A 134 11.20 -19.63 -8.38
N SER A 135 12.03 -19.42 -9.39
CA SER A 135 13.34 -20.06 -9.42
C SER A 135 14.28 -19.44 -8.41
N GLU A 136 15.24 -20.26 -8.02
CA GLU A 136 16.35 -19.87 -7.15
C GLU A 136 17.10 -18.64 -7.70
N SER A 137 17.23 -18.53 -9.03
CA SER A 137 17.85 -17.37 -9.69
C SER A 137 17.06 -16.06 -9.57
N VAL A 138 15.75 -16.12 -9.36
CA VAL A 138 14.89 -14.94 -9.14
C VAL A 138 14.88 -14.57 -7.66
N LEU A 139 14.78 -15.55 -6.77
CA LEU A 139 14.90 -15.33 -5.32
C LEU A 139 16.24 -14.67 -4.94
N SER A 140 17.33 -15.09 -5.60
CA SER A 140 18.69 -14.57 -5.37
C SER A 140 18.89 -13.10 -5.77
N ARG A 141 18.00 -12.53 -6.61
CA ARG A 141 18.13 -11.15 -7.08
C ARG A 141 17.55 -10.12 -6.11
N GLY A 142 16.79 -10.54 -5.11
CA GLY A 142 16.18 -9.65 -4.12
C GLY A 142 15.23 -8.60 -4.70
N VAL A 143 14.83 -8.74 -5.97
CA VAL A 143 13.85 -7.85 -6.61
C VAL A 143 12.47 -8.42 -6.29
N PRO A 144 11.63 -7.72 -5.51
CA PRO A 144 10.26 -8.14 -5.30
C PRO A 144 9.54 -8.08 -6.65
N VAL A 145 9.16 -9.24 -7.17
CA VAL A 145 8.35 -9.33 -8.38
C VAL A 145 6.91 -9.12 -7.95
N MET A 146 6.41 -7.91 -8.19
CA MET A 146 4.98 -7.63 -8.04
C MET A 146 4.22 -8.39 -9.13
N ASP A 147 3.61 -9.52 -8.76
CA ASP A 147 2.73 -10.26 -9.65
C ASP A 147 1.27 -10.04 -9.29
N LYS A 148 0.53 -9.33 -10.14
CA LYS A 148 -0.92 -9.14 -9.99
C LYS A 148 -1.73 -10.10 -10.87
N THR A 149 -1.11 -11.15 -11.37
CA THR A 149 -1.76 -12.05 -12.31
C THR A 149 -2.81 -12.89 -11.58
N GLU A 150 -4.00 -12.92 -12.15
CA GLU A 150 -5.07 -13.84 -11.75
C GLU A 150 -5.16 -14.96 -12.79
N ASN A 151 -4.92 -16.20 -12.37
CA ASN A 151 -5.09 -17.39 -13.19
C ASN A 151 -6.30 -18.18 -12.68
N LYS A 152 -7.31 -18.36 -13.54
CA LYS A 152 -8.51 -19.14 -13.23
C LYS A 152 -8.63 -20.30 -14.20
N ALA A 153 -8.83 -21.49 -13.66
CA ALA A 153 -9.24 -22.65 -14.42
C ALA A 153 -10.61 -23.15 -13.93
N GLY A 154 -11.42 -23.63 -14.87
CA GLY A 154 -12.67 -24.30 -14.55
C GLY A 154 -12.41 -25.72 -14.05
N ASP A 155 -13.08 -26.68 -14.68
CA ASP A 155 -12.93 -28.08 -14.34
C ASP A 155 -11.72 -28.65 -15.12
N ILE A 156 -10.74 -29.21 -14.42
CA ILE A 156 -9.54 -29.81 -14.99
C ILE A 156 -9.64 -31.31 -14.82
N THR A 157 -9.57 -32.03 -15.94
CA THR A 157 -9.36 -33.47 -15.93
C THR A 157 -7.99 -33.77 -16.53
N ALA A 158 -7.14 -34.44 -15.76
CA ALA A 158 -5.79 -34.83 -16.16
C ALA A 158 -5.64 -36.35 -16.02
N HIS A 159 -5.21 -37.02 -17.09
CA HIS A 159 -5.03 -38.48 -17.14
C HIS A 159 -3.56 -38.87 -17.41
N ASP A 160 -3.20 -40.14 -17.19
CA ASP A 160 -1.89 -40.72 -17.48
C ASP A 160 -0.73 -39.90 -16.84
N ARG A 161 0.26 -39.46 -17.63
CA ARG A 161 1.44 -38.69 -17.21
C ARG A 161 1.23 -37.18 -17.37
N SER A 162 -0.01 -36.71 -17.38
CA SER A 162 -0.31 -35.29 -17.59
C SER A 162 0.21 -34.43 -16.44
N ALA A 163 0.90 -33.33 -16.75
CA ALA A 163 1.31 -32.32 -15.79
C ALA A 163 0.61 -31.00 -16.10
N VAL A 164 -0.23 -30.53 -15.18
CA VAL A 164 -0.99 -29.27 -15.31
C VAL A 164 -0.50 -28.29 -14.26
N HIS A 165 -0.20 -27.06 -14.68
CA HIS A 165 0.11 -25.98 -13.77
C HIS A 165 -0.75 -24.76 -14.06
N ILE A 166 -1.47 -24.29 -13.04
CA ILE A 166 -2.23 -23.04 -13.06
C ILE A 166 -1.46 -22.04 -12.20
N ARG A 167 -0.62 -21.22 -12.84
CA ARG A 167 0.27 -20.31 -12.11
C ARG A 167 0.87 -19.21 -12.96
N THR A 168 1.53 -18.29 -12.26
CA THR A 168 2.63 -17.49 -12.80
C THR A 168 3.98 -18.07 -12.39
N SER A 169 4.92 -18.20 -13.34
CA SER A 169 6.29 -18.71 -13.07
C SER A 169 7.35 -17.63 -13.29
N PHE A 170 8.22 -17.45 -12.30
CA PHE A 170 9.25 -16.44 -12.30
C PHE A 170 10.64 -17.05 -12.26
N GLY A 171 11.27 -17.10 -13.43
CA GLY A 171 12.59 -17.67 -13.65
C GLY A 171 12.65 -19.20 -13.53
N GLY A 172 13.80 -19.75 -13.89
CA GLY A 172 14.09 -21.20 -13.84
C GLY A 172 13.12 -22.02 -14.67
N ARG A 173 13.21 -23.33 -14.53
CA ARG A 173 12.56 -24.26 -15.44
C ARG A 173 11.60 -25.14 -14.60
N SER A 174 10.43 -25.34 -15.20
CA SER A 174 9.10 -25.42 -14.55
C SER A 174 8.78 -26.82 -14.03
N ILE A 175 7.58 -27.17 -13.49
CA ILE A 175 7.15 -28.55 -13.11
C ILE A 175 7.08 -29.59 -14.25
N PHE A 176 7.64 -29.15 -15.36
CA PHE A 176 8.05 -29.86 -16.53
C PHE A 176 9.56 -30.20 -16.48
N ASP A 177 10.20 -30.01 -15.31
CA ASP A 177 11.57 -30.37 -14.92
C ASP A 177 11.57 -31.53 -13.93
#